data_AF-A0A0D0CDU1-F1
#
_entry.id   AF-A0A0D0CDU1-F1
#
_cell.length_a   1.000
_cell.length_b   1.000
_cell.length_c   1.000
_cell.angle_alpha   90.00
_cell.angle_beta   90.00
_cell.angle_gamma   90.00
#
_symmetry.space_group_name_H-M   'P 1'
#
loop_
_entity.id
_entity.type
_entity.pdbx_description
1 polymer ?
#
loop_
_entity_poly.entity_id
_entity_poly.type
_entity_poly.pdbx_seq_one_letter_code
_entity_poly.pdbx_strand_id
1 'polypeptide(L)'
;MQPPVCCDIHASAEFSPYTSDISKPPTVPQHSRVPQYTKGKHNFDLVNALDDWRETKTTTIFGWASLNDHRPSLVMPNATLNRIVDCAHHRKIHTAQDLKWETGWMDTEHFGMEVVAITQRHTPPLPSPFVSTPLRPTSSNNTSITSCLRPPTTSSTTSHTIHSLNIPKRRNKCSACGHEGHNAHNRICAQHPSRTSA
;
A
#
# COMPACT_ATOMS: atom_id res chain seq x y z
N MET A 1 43.91 -46.72 -11.66
CA MET A 1 43.76 -45.90 -10.45
C MET A 1 42.44 -45.18 -10.54
N GLN A 2 41.48 -45.56 -9.71
CA GLN A 2 40.13 -45.03 -9.70
C GLN A 2 40.04 -43.99 -8.58
N PRO A 3 39.51 -42.78 -8.82
CA PRO A 3 39.39 -41.79 -7.75
C PRO A 3 38.44 -42.33 -6.66
N PRO A 4 38.76 -42.15 -5.38
CA PRO A 4 37.88 -42.54 -4.29
C PRO A 4 36.60 -41.70 -4.34
N VAL A 5 35.51 -42.35 -3.99
CA VAL A 5 34.12 -41.99 -4.27
C VAL A 5 33.71 -40.61 -3.73
N CYS A 6 32.84 -40.01 -4.54
CA CYS A 6 32.09 -38.77 -4.42
C CYS A 6 31.16 -38.72 -3.18
N CYS A 7 31.20 -37.59 -2.46
CA CYS A 7 30.22 -37.09 -1.50
C CYS A 7 30.03 -37.86 -0.18
N ASP A 8 30.71 -37.37 0.85
CA ASP A 8 30.50 -37.62 2.29
C ASP A 8 29.19 -37.00 2.82
N ILE A 9 28.12 -37.02 2.01
CA ILE A 9 26.81 -36.40 2.31
C ILE A 9 25.78 -37.46 2.74
N HIS A 10 26.18 -38.74 2.81
CA HIS A 10 25.27 -39.85 3.08
C HIS A 10 25.08 -40.16 4.58
N ALA A 11 25.70 -39.39 5.48
CA ALA A 11 25.47 -39.49 6.92
C ALA A 11 24.15 -38.81 7.31
N SER A 12 23.02 -39.50 7.11
CA SER A 12 21.67 -38.99 7.42
C SER A 12 21.46 -38.60 8.89
N ALA A 13 22.28 -39.16 9.80
CA ALA A 13 22.19 -38.89 11.24
C ALA A 13 22.66 -37.48 11.63
N GLU A 14 23.58 -36.87 10.87
CA GLU A 14 24.10 -35.52 11.15
C GLU A 14 23.09 -34.41 10.81
N PHE A 15 22.05 -34.73 10.03
CA PHE A 15 20.96 -33.83 9.71
C PHE A 15 19.77 -33.92 10.68
N SER A 16 19.78 -34.87 11.62
CA SER A 16 18.78 -35.03 12.68
C SER A 16 18.53 -33.74 13.51
N PRO A 17 19.55 -32.95 13.92
CA PRO A 17 19.28 -31.71 14.65
C PRO A 17 18.56 -30.63 13.81
N TYR A 18 18.52 -30.76 12.49
CA TYR A 18 17.79 -29.85 11.60
C TYR A 18 16.34 -30.29 11.33
N THR A 19 15.88 -31.42 11.88
CA THR A 19 14.44 -31.72 11.99
C THR A 19 13.86 -30.91 13.13
N SER A 20 13.95 -29.58 13.02
CA SER A 20 13.25 -28.69 13.94
C SER A 20 11.77 -28.73 13.58
N ASP A 21 10.93 -29.10 14.54
CA ASP A 21 9.49 -28.79 14.47
C ASP A 21 9.37 -27.26 14.50
N ILE A 22 9.44 -26.64 13.32
CA ILE A 22 9.23 -25.22 13.17
C ILE A 22 7.75 -24.99 13.46
N SER A 23 7.47 -24.52 14.68
CA SER A 23 6.15 -24.06 15.08
C SER A 23 5.62 -23.13 13.99
N LYS A 24 4.49 -23.52 13.42
CA LYS A 24 3.85 -22.78 12.33
C LYS A 24 3.66 -21.33 12.82
N PRO A 25 4.24 -20.33 12.13
CA PRO A 25 4.11 -18.96 12.57
C PRO A 25 2.62 -18.59 12.64
N PRO A 26 2.21 -17.75 13.61
CA PRO A 26 0.83 -17.29 13.68
C PRO A 26 0.39 -16.74 12.34
N THR A 27 -0.80 -17.15 11.89
CA THR A 27 -1.35 -16.73 10.61
C THR A 27 -1.52 -15.21 10.62
N VAL A 28 -0.79 -14.53 9.74
CA VAL A 28 -0.93 -13.08 9.56
C VAL A 28 -2.37 -12.80 9.13
N PRO A 29 -3.06 -11.80 9.72
CA PRO A 29 -4.39 -11.40 9.28
C PRO A 29 -4.42 -11.19 7.77
N GLN A 30 -5.33 -11.89 7.10
CA GLN A 30 -5.43 -11.83 5.65
C GLN A 30 -5.98 -10.46 5.25
N HIS A 31 -5.36 -9.80 4.28
CA HIS A 31 -5.86 -8.53 3.74
C HIS A 31 -7.29 -8.70 3.25
N SER A 32 -8.11 -7.65 3.32
CA SER A 32 -9.52 -7.79 3.01
C SER A 32 -9.74 -8.14 1.53
N ARG A 33 -10.75 -8.95 1.22
CA ARG A 33 -11.12 -9.18 -0.19
C ARG A 33 -11.76 -7.91 -0.73
N VAL A 34 -11.20 -7.38 -1.82
CA VAL A 34 -11.69 -6.16 -2.46
C VAL A 34 -12.48 -6.57 -3.70
N PRO A 35 -13.78 -6.21 -3.80
CA PRO A 35 -14.58 -6.51 -4.99
C PRO A 35 -14.00 -5.85 -6.25
N GLN A 36 -14.11 -6.55 -7.38
CA GLN A 36 -13.75 -5.98 -8.67
C GLN A 36 -14.66 -4.80 -9.00
N TYR A 37 -14.08 -3.77 -9.61
CA TYR A 37 -14.80 -2.57 -10.00
C TYR A 37 -14.11 -1.94 -11.20
N THR A 38 -14.84 -1.08 -11.91
CA THR A 38 -14.27 -0.28 -12.99
C THR A 38 -13.74 1.04 -12.42
N LYS A 39 -12.46 1.34 -12.65
CA LYS A 39 -11.85 2.59 -12.18
C LYS A 39 -12.51 3.78 -12.87
N GLY A 40 -13.28 4.55 -12.10
CA GLY A 40 -13.77 5.88 -12.50
C GLY A 40 -12.76 7.00 -12.23
N LYS A 41 -13.14 8.24 -12.61
CA LYS A 41 -12.30 9.45 -12.53
C LYS A 41 -11.59 9.64 -11.19
N HIS A 42 -12.30 9.53 -10.06
CA HIS A 42 -11.72 9.71 -8.73
C HIS A 42 -10.55 8.74 -8.43
N ASN A 43 -10.60 7.52 -8.98
CA ASN A 43 -9.54 6.54 -8.79
C ASN A 43 -8.29 6.94 -9.59
N PHE A 44 -8.46 7.44 -10.82
CA PHE A 44 -7.34 7.94 -11.61
C PHE A 44 -6.73 9.21 -11.01
N ASP A 45 -7.57 10.11 -10.49
CA ASP A 45 -7.11 11.31 -9.78
C ASP A 45 -6.28 10.92 -8.55
N LEU A 46 -6.72 9.90 -7.79
CA LEU A 46 -5.97 9.36 -6.65
C LEU A 46 -4.64 8.71 -7.09
N VAL A 47 -4.63 7.90 -8.16
CA VAL A 47 -3.40 7.32 -8.72
C VAL A 47 -2.40 8.42 -9.06
N ASN A 48 -2.85 9.45 -9.78
CA ASN A 48 -2.00 10.57 -10.18
C ASN A 48 -1.43 11.32 -8.97
N ALA A 49 -2.27 11.62 -7.97
CA ALA A 49 -1.84 12.32 -6.77
C ALA A 49 -0.81 11.51 -5.95
N LEU A 50 -1.01 10.19 -5.84
CA LEU A 50 -0.04 9.30 -5.20
C LEU A 50 1.25 9.21 -6.01
N ASP A 51 1.18 9.17 -7.34
CA ASP A 51 2.37 9.18 -8.20
C ASP A 51 3.20 10.45 -8.03
N ASP A 52 2.57 11.62 -8.09
CA ASP A 52 3.23 12.91 -7.92
C ASP A 52 3.86 13.01 -6.50
N TRP A 53 3.18 12.47 -5.49
CA TRP A 53 3.72 12.34 -4.14
C TRP A 53 4.93 11.40 -4.07
N ARG A 54 4.88 10.23 -4.73
CA ARG A 54 6.01 9.29 -4.75
C ARG A 54 7.23 9.88 -5.46
N GLU A 55 7.03 10.60 -6.57
CA GLU A 55 8.10 11.31 -7.30
C GLU A 55 8.79 12.33 -6.40
N THR A 56 7.97 13.14 -5.72
CA THR A 56 8.45 14.15 -4.77
C THR A 56 9.26 13.51 -3.65
N LYS A 57 8.71 12.50 -2.96
CA LYS A 57 9.39 11.81 -1.86
C LYS A 57 10.66 11.10 -2.30
N THR A 58 10.65 10.47 -3.48
CA THR A 58 11.84 9.79 -3.99
C THR A 58 12.95 10.79 -4.26
N THR A 59 12.62 11.95 -4.85
CA THR A 59 13.58 13.03 -5.08
C THR A 59 14.10 13.61 -3.76
N THR A 60 13.23 13.82 -2.77
CA THR A 60 13.62 14.36 -1.46
C THR A 60 14.52 13.42 -0.68
N ILE A 61 14.24 12.11 -0.67
CA ILE A 61 14.94 11.13 0.18
C ILE A 61 16.20 10.60 -0.51
N PHE A 62 16.12 10.33 -1.82
CA PHE A 62 17.18 9.63 -2.57
C PHE A 62 17.82 10.47 -3.67
N GLY A 63 17.35 11.71 -3.87
CA GLY A 63 17.84 12.60 -4.92
C GLY A 63 17.25 12.30 -6.30
N TRP A 64 17.44 13.26 -7.22
CA TRP A 64 16.91 13.19 -8.58
C TRP A 64 17.47 12.00 -9.39
N ALA A 65 18.75 11.68 -9.22
CA ALA A 65 19.38 10.54 -9.91
C ALA A 65 18.66 9.22 -9.60
N SER A 66 18.32 8.99 -8.32
CA SER A 66 17.58 7.80 -7.90
C SER A 66 16.16 7.75 -8.47
N LEU A 67 15.48 8.89 -8.60
CA LEU A 67 14.19 8.96 -9.29
C LEU A 67 14.33 8.52 -10.76
N ASN A 68 15.37 8.98 -11.45
CA ASN A 68 15.60 8.64 -12.85
C ASN A 68 15.94 7.14 -13.04
N ASP A 69 16.79 6.58 -12.17
CA ASP A 69 17.32 5.22 -12.32
C ASP A 69 16.39 4.15 -11.71
N HIS A 70 15.76 4.45 -10.57
CA HIS A 70 14.97 3.50 -9.78
C HIS A 70 13.49 3.80 -9.72
N ARG A 71 13.06 4.96 -10.22
CA ARG A 71 11.65 5.40 -10.30
C ARG A 71 11.02 5.63 -8.92
N PRO A 72 9.78 6.18 -8.88
CA PRO A 72 9.06 6.42 -7.63
C PRO A 72 8.71 5.17 -6.82
N SER A 73 8.85 3.99 -7.44
CA SER A 73 8.62 2.70 -6.78
C SER A 73 9.58 2.41 -5.64
N LEU A 74 10.67 3.18 -5.49
CA LEU A 74 11.60 3.05 -4.39
C LEU A 74 10.97 3.43 -3.04
N VAL A 75 10.09 4.45 -3.03
CA VAL A 75 9.35 4.87 -1.84
C VAL A 75 8.11 4.00 -1.60
N MET A 76 7.36 3.70 -2.66
CA MET A 76 6.14 2.89 -2.54
C MET A 76 5.97 2.03 -3.81
N PRO A 77 5.99 0.69 -3.69
CA PRO A 77 5.79 -0.19 -4.84
C PRO A 77 4.45 0.03 -5.56
N ASN A 78 4.41 -0.26 -6.87
CA ASN A 78 3.17 -0.13 -7.65
C ASN A 78 2.04 -1.03 -7.14
N ALA A 79 2.38 -2.22 -6.62
CA ALA A 79 1.40 -3.13 -6.03
C ALA A 79 0.72 -2.49 -4.80
N THR A 80 1.50 -1.83 -3.94
CA THR A 80 1.01 -1.06 -2.79
C THR A 80 0.10 0.08 -3.25
N LEU A 81 0.53 0.89 -4.22
CA LEU A 81 -0.28 1.98 -4.77
C LEU A 81 -1.63 1.47 -5.31
N ASN A 82 -1.60 0.43 -6.14
CA ASN A 82 -2.82 -0.15 -6.70
C ASN A 82 -3.75 -0.64 -5.59
N ARG A 83 -3.19 -1.31 -4.58
CA ARG A 83 -3.96 -1.79 -3.42
C ARG A 83 -4.59 -0.65 -2.63
N ILE A 84 -3.87 0.47 -2.45
CA ILE A 84 -4.41 1.67 -1.79
C ILE A 84 -5.60 2.20 -2.56
N VAL A 85 -5.49 2.32 -3.89
CA VAL A 85 -6.57 2.82 -4.75
C VAL A 85 -7.78 1.90 -4.69
N ASP A 86 -7.56 0.58 -4.75
CA ASP A 86 -8.63 -0.42 -4.65
C ASP A 86 -9.33 -0.34 -3.28
N CYS A 87 -8.57 -0.27 -2.19
CA CYS A 87 -9.13 -0.14 -0.84
C CYS A 87 -9.83 1.21 -0.62
N ALA A 88 -9.31 2.30 -1.18
CA ALA A 88 -9.90 3.62 -1.11
C ALA A 88 -11.26 3.70 -1.81
N HIS A 89 -11.39 3.04 -2.98
CA HIS A 89 -12.66 2.95 -3.69
C HIS A 89 -13.77 2.37 -2.82
N HIS A 90 -13.42 1.34 -2.03
CA HIS A 90 -14.31 0.67 -1.10
C HIS A 90 -14.28 1.26 0.32
N ARG A 91 -13.65 2.44 0.50
CA ARG A 91 -13.55 3.18 1.76
C ARG A 91 -12.99 2.35 2.92
N LYS A 92 -11.97 1.53 2.66
CA LYS A 92 -11.35 0.67 3.68
C LYS A 92 -10.19 1.31 4.43
N ILE A 93 -9.67 2.43 3.93
CA ILE A 93 -8.51 3.13 4.52
C ILE A 93 -8.98 4.43 5.16
N HIS A 94 -9.07 4.47 6.49
CA HIS A 94 -9.38 5.69 7.25
C HIS A 94 -8.18 6.17 8.08
N THR A 95 -7.30 5.25 8.45
CA THR A 95 -6.15 5.49 9.32
C THR A 95 -4.88 4.90 8.72
N ALA A 96 -3.72 5.32 9.23
CA ALA A 96 -2.45 4.69 8.88
C ALA A 96 -2.43 3.21 9.28
N GLN A 97 -3.16 2.83 10.34
CA GLN A 97 -3.27 1.42 10.72
C GLN A 97 -4.01 0.63 9.64
N ASP A 98 -5.15 1.11 9.14
CA ASP A 98 -5.88 0.44 8.06
C ASP A 98 -4.99 0.28 6.81
N LEU A 99 -4.22 1.32 6.49
CA LEU A 99 -3.25 1.28 5.39
C LEU A 99 -2.20 0.17 5.60
N LYS A 100 -1.64 0.06 6.80
CA LYS A 100 -0.65 -0.99 7.16
C LYS A 100 -1.27 -2.38 7.02
N TRP A 101 -2.49 -2.56 7.51
CA TRP A 101 -3.20 -3.83 7.49
C TRP A 101 -3.62 -4.26 6.08
N GLU A 102 -4.00 -3.30 5.23
CA GLU A 102 -4.50 -3.60 3.87
C GLU A 102 -3.40 -3.81 2.84
N THR A 103 -2.21 -3.25 3.09
CA THR A 103 -1.11 -3.24 2.12
C THR A 103 0.14 -3.97 2.57
N GLY A 104 0.31 -4.17 3.89
CA GLY A 104 1.57 -4.66 4.46
C GLY A 104 2.76 -3.72 4.22
N TRP A 105 2.53 -2.47 3.83
CA TRP A 105 3.60 -1.55 3.47
C TRP A 105 4.37 -1.09 4.70
N MET A 106 5.68 -1.36 4.71
CA MET A 106 6.54 -1.14 5.87
C MET A 106 6.68 0.34 6.25
N ASP A 107 6.65 1.26 5.27
CA ASP A 107 6.86 2.69 5.54
C ASP A 107 5.58 3.42 5.96
N THR A 108 4.52 2.67 6.30
CA THR A 108 3.26 3.24 6.79
C THR A 108 3.44 4.05 8.07
N GLU A 109 4.44 3.74 8.89
CA GLU A 109 4.74 4.52 10.10
C GLU A 109 5.30 5.91 9.79
N HIS A 110 6.07 6.05 8.70
CA HIS A 110 6.70 7.31 8.31
C HIS A 110 5.80 8.15 7.41
N PHE A 111 5.10 7.50 6.47
CA PHE A 111 4.38 8.17 5.40
C PHE A 111 2.88 7.92 5.43
N GLY A 112 2.38 7.04 6.31
CA GLY A 112 1.00 6.59 6.28
C GLY A 112 0.00 7.72 6.46
N MET A 113 0.28 8.67 7.36
CA MET A 113 -0.62 9.82 7.57
C MET A 113 -0.75 10.71 6.33
N GLU A 114 0.36 10.97 5.62
CA GLU A 114 0.33 11.75 4.38
C GLU A 114 -0.47 11.02 3.29
N VAL A 115 -0.22 9.72 3.12
CA VAL A 115 -0.89 8.88 2.13
C VAL A 115 -2.39 8.75 2.43
N VAL A 116 -2.77 8.60 3.70
CA VAL A 116 -4.16 8.58 4.13
C VAL A 116 -4.83 9.93 3.85
N ALA A 117 -4.16 11.05 4.12
CA ALA A 117 -4.70 12.37 3.82
C ALA A 117 -4.94 12.59 2.31
N ILE A 118 -4.02 12.13 1.46
CA ILE A 118 -4.20 12.12 0.00
C ILE A 118 -5.41 11.23 -0.36
N THR A 119 -5.46 10.02 0.19
CA THR A 119 -6.53 9.05 -0.08
C THR A 119 -7.92 9.61 0.25
N GLN A 120 -8.06 10.22 1.43
CA GLN A 120 -9.31 10.81 1.89
C GLN A 120 -9.77 11.98 1.01
N ARG A 121 -8.82 12.83 0.56
CA ARG A 121 -9.12 13.96 -0.33
C ARG A 121 -9.74 13.53 -1.67
N HIS A 122 -9.37 12.35 -2.17
CA HIS A 122 -9.86 11.82 -3.44
C HIS A 122 -10.99 10.79 -3.29
N THR A 123 -11.43 10.50 -2.08
CA THR A 123 -12.56 9.59 -1.84
C THR A 123 -13.87 10.33 -2.15
N PRO A 124 -14.76 9.79 -3.00
CA PRO A 124 -16.01 10.47 -3.32
C PRO A 124 -16.89 10.65 -2.06
N PRO A 125 -17.66 11.75 -1.95
CA PRO A 125 -18.61 11.91 -0.87
C PRO A 125 -19.61 10.75 -0.84
N LEU A 126 -20.05 10.34 0.35
CA LEU A 126 -21.09 9.33 0.46
C LEU A 126 -22.39 9.95 -0.08
N PRO A 127 -23.15 9.29 -0.96
CA PRO A 127 -24.46 9.79 -1.36
C PRO A 127 -25.31 9.93 -0.08
N SER A 128 -25.78 11.15 0.19
CA SER A 128 -26.65 11.40 1.33
C SER A 128 -27.93 10.58 1.16
N PRO A 129 -28.32 9.74 2.14
CA PRO A 129 -29.56 8.97 2.05
C PRO A 129 -30.83 9.83 2.20
N PHE A 130 -30.69 11.13 2.48
CA PHE A 130 -31.83 12.03 2.67
C PHE A 130 -32.23 12.67 1.36
N VAL A 131 -32.91 11.91 0.50
CA VAL A 131 -33.91 12.50 -0.39
C VAL A 131 -35.07 12.90 0.53
N SER A 132 -35.33 14.20 0.61
CA SER A 132 -36.36 14.79 1.46
C SER A 132 -37.75 14.27 1.07
N THR A 133 -38.18 13.16 1.66
CA THR A 133 -39.60 12.85 1.73
C THR A 133 -40.21 13.87 2.70
N PRO A 134 -41.18 14.72 2.29
CA PRO A 134 -41.75 15.71 3.20
C PRO A 134 -42.43 15.01 4.38
N LEU A 135 -41.87 15.21 5.58
CA LEU A 135 -42.46 14.74 6.83
C LEU A 135 -43.75 15.50 7.12
N ARG A 136 -44.85 14.76 7.27
CA ARG A 136 -46.11 15.27 7.82
C ARG A 136 -45.90 15.54 9.32
N PRO A 137 -46.26 16.72 9.86
CA PRO A 137 -46.04 17.02 11.27
C PRO A 137 -47.04 16.27 12.14
N THR A 138 -46.53 15.46 13.07
CA THR A 138 -47.33 14.95 14.19
C THR A 138 -46.69 15.48 15.47
N SER A 139 -47.46 16.29 16.18
CA SER A 139 -47.16 16.85 17.50
C SER A 139 -47.05 15.75 18.56
N SER A 140 -46.04 15.80 19.43
CA SER A 140 -46.20 15.87 20.90
C SER A 140 -44.90 15.54 21.68
N ASN A 141 -44.40 16.57 22.36
CA ASN A 141 -43.79 16.69 23.69
C ASN A 141 -43.01 15.55 24.39
N ASN A 142 -41.76 15.94 24.73
CA ASN A 142 -41.03 15.87 26.02
C ASN A 142 -40.58 14.51 26.60
N THR A 143 -39.28 14.36 26.91
CA THR A 143 -38.70 14.44 28.27
C THR A 143 -37.20 14.06 28.27
N SER A 144 -36.39 14.91 28.91
CA SER A 144 -34.93 14.91 29.11
C SER A 144 -34.40 13.75 29.96
N ILE A 145 -33.15 13.27 29.73
CA ILE A 145 -32.20 12.84 30.80
C ILE A 145 -30.72 13.02 30.33
N THR A 146 -29.88 13.40 31.29
CA THR A 146 -28.49 13.89 31.31
C THR A 146 -27.37 12.82 31.33
N SER A 147 -26.11 13.28 31.12
CA SER A 147 -24.81 12.75 31.65
C SER A 147 -24.06 11.66 30.85
N CYS A 148 -22.71 11.52 30.83
CA CYS A 148 -21.52 12.35 31.12
C CYS A 148 -20.23 11.51 30.83
N LEU A 149 -19.11 12.19 30.53
CA LEU A 149 -17.70 11.86 30.89
C LEU A 149 -16.87 10.75 30.15
N ARG A 150 -15.67 11.20 29.71
CA ARG A 150 -14.39 10.53 29.31
C ARG A 150 -13.64 9.99 30.59
N PRO A 151 -12.36 9.51 30.64
CA PRO A 151 -11.28 9.07 29.68
C PRO A 151 -10.50 7.80 30.20
N PRO A 152 -9.14 7.55 30.12
CA PRO A 152 -8.00 7.92 29.23
C PRO A 152 -6.95 6.77 28.88
N THR A 153 -5.94 7.08 27.98
CA THR A 153 -4.48 6.66 27.88
C THR A 153 -3.98 5.18 27.97
N THR A 154 -2.84 4.68 27.42
CA THR A 154 -1.42 5.14 27.33
C THR A 154 -0.51 4.20 26.46
N SER A 155 0.51 4.79 25.78
CA SER A 155 1.94 4.40 25.58
C SER A 155 2.43 3.13 24.84
N SER A 156 3.37 3.27 23.87
CA SER A 156 4.85 3.06 24.06
C SER A 156 5.66 2.95 22.75
N THR A 157 6.85 3.56 22.74
CA THR A 157 7.81 3.73 21.63
C THR A 157 8.96 2.72 21.74
N THR A 158 9.44 2.14 20.64
CA THR A 158 10.76 1.47 20.63
C THR A 158 11.37 1.51 19.22
N SER A 159 12.57 2.08 19.12
CA SER A 159 13.31 2.34 17.87
C SER A 159 14.40 1.30 17.66
N HIS A 160 14.49 0.65 16.48
CA HIS A 160 15.72 -0.03 16.06
C HIS A 160 15.96 0.01 14.55
N THR A 161 17.20 0.36 14.20
CA THR A 161 17.78 0.61 12.87
C THR A 161 18.25 -0.69 12.21
N ILE A 162 18.03 -0.86 10.89
CA ILE A 162 18.69 -1.94 10.10
C ILE A 162 19.28 -1.38 8.79
N HIS A 163 20.56 -1.70 8.59
CA HIS A 163 21.39 -1.38 7.43
C HIS A 163 21.09 -2.26 6.19
N SER A 164 21.31 -1.70 5.00
CA SER A 164 21.04 -2.31 3.68
C SER A 164 22.33 -2.74 2.97
N LEU A 165 22.29 -3.87 2.24
CA LEU A 165 23.36 -4.38 1.38
C LEU A 165 22.89 -4.47 -0.09
N ASN A 166 23.76 -3.99 -0.99
CA ASN A 166 23.55 -3.78 -2.44
C ASN A 166 23.54 -5.07 -3.29
N ILE A 167 22.60 -5.17 -4.25
CA ILE A 167 22.61 -6.17 -5.35
C ILE A 167 22.37 -5.43 -6.70
N PRO A 168 23.09 -5.75 -7.81
CA PRO A 168 22.96 -5.03 -9.08
C PRO A 168 21.68 -5.39 -9.87
N LYS A 169 21.02 -4.38 -10.48
CA LYS A 169 19.66 -4.44 -11.05
C LYS A 169 19.65 -4.52 -12.59
N ARG A 170 18.81 -5.40 -13.16
CA ARG A 170 18.51 -5.45 -14.62
C ARG A 170 17.70 -4.22 -15.06
N ARG A 171 17.91 -3.75 -16.30
CA ARG A 171 17.19 -2.60 -16.90
C ARG A 171 15.80 -3.02 -17.41
N ASN A 172 14.77 -2.26 -17.07
CA ASN A 172 13.37 -2.56 -17.38
C ASN A 172 12.95 -1.91 -18.72
N LYS A 173 12.21 -2.65 -19.55
CA LYS A 173 11.57 -2.15 -20.79
C LYS A 173 10.10 -1.80 -20.55
N CYS A 174 9.61 -0.77 -21.24
CA CYS A 174 8.21 -0.38 -21.20
C CYS A 174 7.32 -1.39 -21.94
N SER A 175 6.31 -1.94 -21.27
CA SER A 175 5.37 -2.87 -21.90
C SER A 175 4.40 -2.21 -22.88
N ALA A 176 4.19 -0.89 -22.81
CA ALA A 176 3.26 -0.18 -23.70
C ALA A 176 3.93 0.36 -24.97
N CYS A 177 5.18 0.86 -24.88
CA CYS A 177 5.89 1.43 -26.03
C CYS A 177 7.19 0.71 -26.40
N GLY A 178 7.63 -0.28 -25.62
CA GLY A 178 8.85 -1.07 -25.89
C GLY A 178 10.18 -0.39 -25.51
N HIS A 179 10.18 0.91 -25.19
CA HIS A 179 11.42 1.65 -24.90
C HIS A 179 11.96 1.41 -23.48
N GLU A 180 13.28 1.50 -23.35
CA GLU A 180 13.99 1.40 -22.06
C GLU A 180 13.95 2.75 -21.30
N GLY A 181 14.24 2.70 -20.00
CA GLY A 181 14.26 3.89 -19.13
C GLY A 181 12.89 4.31 -18.59
N HIS A 182 11.80 3.72 -19.08
CA HIS A 182 10.48 3.90 -18.49
C HIS A 182 9.60 2.65 -18.59
N ASN A 183 8.47 2.66 -17.87
CA ASN A 183 7.45 1.62 -17.99
C ASN A 183 6.12 2.23 -18.48
N ALA A 184 5.11 1.38 -18.73
CA ALA A 184 3.83 1.79 -19.31
C ALA A 184 3.08 2.85 -18.48
N HIS A 185 3.40 2.94 -17.19
CA HIS A 185 2.81 3.87 -16.23
C HIS A 185 3.62 5.17 -16.07
N ASN A 186 4.69 5.38 -16.83
CA ASN A 186 5.40 6.65 -16.81
C ASN A 186 4.64 7.71 -17.63
N ARG A 187 4.48 8.94 -17.13
CA ARG A 187 3.89 10.06 -17.89
C ARG A 187 4.73 10.51 -19.09
N ILE A 188 6.01 10.10 -19.11
CA ILE A 188 6.93 10.25 -20.25
C ILE A 188 6.58 9.24 -21.36
N CYS A 189 5.86 8.16 -21.05
CA CYS A 189 5.37 7.23 -22.05
C CYS A 189 4.35 7.95 -22.95
N ALA A 190 4.58 7.94 -24.26
CA ALA A 190 3.62 8.47 -25.23
C ALA A 190 2.26 7.76 -25.18
N GLN A 191 2.26 6.49 -24.77
CA GLN A 191 1.07 5.63 -24.65
C GLN A 191 0.52 5.59 -23.22
N HIS A 192 0.81 6.60 -22.40
CA HIS A 192 0.32 6.64 -21.02
C HIS A 192 -1.22 6.77 -21.00
N PRO A 193 -1.96 6.02 -20.15
CA PRO A 193 -3.43 6.04 -20.11
C PRO A 193 -4.03 7.43 -19.89
N SER A 194 -3.32 8.36 -19.25
CA SER A 194 -3.78 9.74 -19.10
C SER A 194 -3.66 10.60 -20.37
N ARG A 195 -2.98 10.12 -21.42
CA ARG A 195 -2.76 10.81 -22.70
C ARG A 195 -3.57 10.21 -23.86
N THR A 196 -3.95 8.93 -23.78
CA THR A 196 -4.65 8.19 -24.84
C THR A 196 -6.16 8.07 -24.66
N SER A 197 -6.76 8.78 -23.71
CA SER A 197 -8.23 8.83 -23.60
C SER A 197 -8.84 9.68 -24.72
N ALA A 198 -9.20 9.02 -25.83
CA ALA A 198 -10.13 9.48 -26.84
C ALA A 198 -11.35 8.55 -26.85
#